data_AF-A0A355T061-F1
#
_entry.id   AF-A0A355T061-F1
#
_cell.length_a   1.000
_cell.length_b   1.000
_cell.length_c   1.000
_cell.angle_alpha   90.00
_cell.angle_beta   90.00
_cell.angle_gamma   90.00
#
_symmetry.space_group_name_H-M   'P 1'
#
loop_
_entity.id
_entity.type
_entity.pdbx_description
1 polymer ?
#
loop_
_entity_poly.entity_id
_entity_poly.type
_entity_poly.pdbx_seq_one_letter_code
_entity_poly.pdbx_strand_id
1 'polypeptide(L)'
;MNLKNVDLGNFSLSLAVKDLATSRAFYEKLGFTVIGGDPDQGWLILQSPSCTIGLFQGMFEKNTLTFNPGWNAKGETLKSFTDVRDLQKQLKADGIPFASEADEST
;
A
#
# COMPACT_ATOMS: atom_id res chain seq x y z
N MET A 1 -15.52 -25.77 -4.02
CA MET A 1 -15.27 -24.32 -4.16
C MET A 1 -13.78 -24.16 -4.42
N ASN A 2 -13.37 -23.94 -5.67
CA ASN A 2 -11.96 -23.67 -5.97
C ASN A 2 -11.71 -22.21 -5.62
N LEU A 3 -11.25 -21.94 -4.40
CA LEU A 3 -10.60 -20.66 -4.12
C LEU A 3 -9.31 -20.68 -4.93
N LYS A 4 -9.35 -20.15 -6.16
CA LYS A 4 -8.12 -19.71 -6.82
C LYS A 4 -7.50 -18.69 -5.87
N ASN A 5 -6.34 -19.01 -5.30
CA ASN A 5 -5.65 -18.15 -4.35
C ASN A 5 -5.46 -16.76 -4.99
N VAL A 6 -6.11 -15.75 -4.40
CA VAL A 6 -5.90 -14.34 -4.75
C VAL A 6 -4.56 -13.92 -4.16
N ASP A 7 -3.55 -13.72 -4.99
CA ASP A 7 -2.26 -13.19 -4.57
C ASP A 7 -2.26 -11.67 -4.71
N LEU A 8 -2.35 -10.99 -3.56
CA LEU A 8 -2.37 -9.54 -3.46
C LEU A 8 -0.95 -8.93 -3.40
N GLY A 9 0.10 -9.75 -3.37
CA GLY A 9 1.48 -9.30 -3.25
C GLY A 9 1.81 -8.68 -1.90
N ASN A 10 2.76 -7.75 -1.90
CA ASN A 10 3.19 -7.05 -0.70
C ASN A 10 2.15 -6.00 -0.27
N PHE A 11 2.05 -5.71 1.02
CA PHE A 11 1.14 -4.68 1.51
C PHE A 11 1.86 -3.59 2.31
N SER A 12 1.22 -2.43 2.40
CA SER A 12 1.59 -1.35 3.31
C SER A 12 0.34 -0.80 4.02
N LEU A 13 0.55 -0.24 5.21
CA LEU A 13 -0.50 0.46 5.95
C LEU A 13 -0.28 1.97 5.82
N SER A 14 -1.22 2.65 5.19
CA SER A 14 -1.25 4.11 5.09
C SER A 14 -2.00 4.68 6.29
N LEU A 15 -1.31 5.49 7.09
CA LEU A 15 -1.81 6.11 8.31
C LEU A 15 -2.19 7.57 8.06
N ALA A 16 -3.43 7.91 8.40
CA ALA A 16 -3.89 9.30 8.43
C ALA A 16 -3.34 9.96 9.69
N VAL A 17 -2.33 10.83 9.53
CA VAL A 17 -1.67 11.50 10.66
C VAL A 17 -2.06 12.97 10.72
N LYS A 18 -2.16 13.49 11.95
CA LYS A 18 -2.45 14.92 12.17
C LYS A 18 -1.24 15.82 11.96
N ASP A 19 -0.07 15.32 12.34
CA ASP A 19 1.21 16.02 12.23
C ASP A 19 2.29 15.05 11.75
N LEU A 20 2.80 15.28 10.54
CA LEU A 20 3.73 14.41 9.84
C LEU A 20 5.09 14.37 10.53
N ALA A 21 5.61 15.51 10.96
CA ALA A 21 6.92 15.62 11.59
C ALA A 21 6.95 14.88 12.95
N THR A 22 5.92 15.08 13.76
CA THR A 22 5.75 14.42 15.07
C THR A 22 5.60 12.91 14.89
N SER A 23 4.78 12.48 13.92
CA SER A 23 4.56 11.06 13.65
C SER A 23 5.82 10.38 13.14
N ARG A 24 6.53 11.01 12.19
CA ARG A 24 7.83 10.54 11.70
C ARG A 24 8.81 10.34 12.86
N ALA A 25 8.99 11.37 13.69
CA ALA A 25 9.92 11.32 14.82
C ALA A 25 9.56 10.22 15.83
N PHE A 26 8.26 9.91 15.99
CA PHE A 26 7.81 8.79 16.81
C PHE A 26 8.22 7.44 16.19
N TYR A 27 7.93 7.20 14.92
CA TYR A 27 8.25 5.93 14.26
C TYR A 27 9.76 5.71 14.07
N GLU A 28 10.55 6.77 13.87
CA GLU A 28 12.02 6.68 13.85
C GLU A 28 12.58 6.13 15.19
N LYS A 29 11.97 6.47 16.34
CA LYS A 29 12.35 5.90 17.64
C LYS A 29 12.02 4.40 17.76
N LEU A 30 11.07 3.90 16.97
CA LEU A 30 10.71 2.49 16.89
C LEU A 30 11.56 1.73 15.87
N GLY A 31 12.56 2.37 15.26
CA GLY A 31 13.47 1.74 14.30
C GLY A 31 12.98 1.76 12.85
N PHE A 32 12.00 2.62 12.52
CA PHE A 32 11.64 2.86 11.12
C PHE A 32 12.60 3.85 10.47
N THR A 33 12.82 3.70 9.16
CA THR A 33 13.59 4.63 8.33
C THR A 33 12.73 5.15 7.18
N VAL A 34 12.95 6.40 6.77
CA VAL A 34 12.30 6.96 5.58
C VAL A 34 12.91 6.34 4.33
N ILE A 35 12.08 5.79 3.46
CA ILE A 35 12.49 5.17 2.18
C ILE A 35 11.91 5.90 0.95
N GLY A 36 11.00 6.84 1.17
CA GLY A 36 10.41 7.63 0.09
C GLY A 36 9.41 8.65 0.61
N GLY A 37 8.89 9.46 -0.31
CA GLY A 37 7.93 10.52 -0.02
C GLY A 37 8.52 11.91 -0.06
N ASP A 38 7.64 12.88 0.11
CA ASP A 38 7.93 14.30 0.10
C ASP A 38 7.19 14.96 1.27
N PRO A 39 7.91 15.37 2.34
CA PRO A 39 7.28 15.95 3.51
C PRO A 39 6.61 17.30 3.21
N ASP A 40 7.06 18.03 2.18
CA ASP A 40 6.44 19.29 1.77
C ASP A 40 5.08 19.05 1.07
N GLN A 41 4.92 17.86 0.47
CA GLN A 41 3.63 17.37 -0.02
C GLN A 41 2.82 16.63 1.06
N GLY A 42 3.30 16.57 2.30
CA GLY A 42 2.55 16.01 3.42
C GLY A 42 2.55 14.48 3.52
N TRP A 43 3.51 13.78 2.90
CA TRP A 43 3.58 12.32 3.00
C TRP A 43 4.99 11.74 3.05
N LEU A 44 5.14 10.62 3.75
CA LEU A 44 6.39 9.85 3.85
C LEU A 44 6.10 8.35 3.86
N ILE A 45 6.99 7.56 3.26
CA ILE A 45 6.99 6.10 3.37
C ILE A 45 8.12 5.69 4.30
N LEU A 46 7.77 4.96 5.34
CA LEU A 46 8.68 4.48 6.37
C LEU A 46 8.71 2.95 6.38
N GLN A 47 9.89 2.38 6.59
CA GLN A 47 10.09 0.94 6.63
C GLN A 47 10.85 0.52 7.89
N SER A 48 10.40 -0.58 8.48
CA SER A 48 11.12 -1.35 9.49
C SER A 48 11.45 -2.74 8.90
N PRO A 49 12.26 -3.57 9.57
CA PRO A 49 12.57 -4.91 9.08
C PRO A 49 11.34 -5.81 8.82
N SER A 50 10.21 -5.54 9.49
CA SER A 50 9.01 -6.38 9.41
C SER A 50 7.83 -5.75 8.69
N CYS A 51 7.81 -4.43 8.50
CA CYS A 51 6.63 -3.77 7.92
C CYS A 51 6.95 -2.43 7.25
N THR A 52 6.09 -2.05 6.30
CA THR A 52 6.09 -0.75 5.62
C THR A 52 4.82 0.02 5.98
N ILE A 53 4.99 1.28 6.37
CA ILE A 53 3.89 2.19 6.65
C ILE A 53 4.05 3.47 5.82
N GLY A 54 2.94 4.08 5.42
CA GLY A 54 2.93 5.43 4.90
C GLY A 54 2.32 6.37 5.93
N LEU A 55 2.91 7.55 6.12
CA LEU A 55 2.36 8.63 6.92
C LEU A 55 1.81 9.69 5.97
N PHE A 56 0.53 10.02 6.08
CA PHE A 56 -0.12 10.98 5.19
C PHE A 56 -0.91 12.00 6.01
N GLN A 57 -0.58 13.28 5.84
CA GLN A 57 -1.24 14.38 6.55
C GLN A 57 -2.26 15.05 5.65
N GLY A 58 -3.53 15.05 6.08
CA GLY A 58 -4.61 15.77 5.40
C GLY A 58 -5.05 15.20 4.05
N MET A 59 -4.62 13.99 3.66
CA MET A 59 -4.96 13.39 2.37
C MET A 59 -6.20 12.50 2.40
N PHE A 60 -6.47 11.82 3.52
CA PHE A 60 -7.63 10.96 3.69
C PHE A 60 -8.01 10.86 5.17
N GLU A 61 -9.27 10.52 5.44
CA GLU A 61 -9.83 10.53 6.80
C GLU A 61 -9.46 9.30 7.63
N LYS A 62 -9.28 8.15 6.98
CA LYS A 62 -9.12 6.85 7.63
C LYS A 62 -7.91 6.12 7.08
N ASN A 63 -7.30 5.29 7.91
CA ASN A 63 -6.19 4.46 7.49
C ASN A 63 -6.61 3.49 6.38
N THR A 64 -5.67 3.19 5.49
CA THR A 64 -5.91 2.35 4.31
C THR A 64 -4.86 1.26 4.23
N LEU A 65 -5.29 0.03 3.95
CA LEU A 65 -4.40 -1.06 3.55
C LEU A 65 -4.25 -1.03 2.03
N THR A 66 -3.01 -0.95 1.56
CA THR A 66 -2.70 -0.96 0.13
C THR A 66 -1.93 -2.23 -0.18
N PHE A 67 -2.45 -3.01 -1.13
CA PHE A 67 -1.79 -4.17 -1.68
C PHE A 67 -1.13 -3.79 -3.01
N ASN A 68 0.11 -4.21 -3.20
CA ASN A 68 0.94 -3.89 -4.36
C ASN A 68 1.38 -5.21 -5.00
N PRO A 69 0.50 -5.82 -5.83
CA PRO A 69 0.88 -6.98 -6.62
C PRO A 69 2.12 -6.65 -7.45
N GLY A 70 3.08 -7.56 -7.44
CA GLY A 70 4.32 -7.39 -8.20
C GLY A 70 5.45 -6.70 -7.48
N TRP A 71 5.27 -6.23 -6.24
CA TRP A 71 6.38 -5.76 -5.43
C TRP A 71 6.70 -6.71 -4.29
N ASN A 72 7.99 -6.84 -3.95
CA ASN A 72 8.43 -7.48 -2.71
C ASN A 72 8.45 -6.48 -1.55
N ALA A 73 8.86 -6.94 -0.36
CA ALA A 73 8.96 -6.11 0.85
C ALA A 73 9.90 -4.90 0.71
N LYS A 74 10.83 -4.91 -0.25
CA LYS A 74 11.76 -3.81 -0.53
C LYS A 74 11.27 -2.84 -1.60
N GLY A 75 10.07 -3.06 -2.15
CA GLY A 75 9.54 -2.27 -3.27
C GLY A 75 10.15 -2.65 -4.62
N GLU A 76 10.82 -3.80 -4.72
CA GLU A 76 11.40 -4.27 -5.98
C GLU A 76 10.37 -5.05 -6.80
N THR A 77 10.35 -4.84 -8.12
CA THR A 77 9.46 -5.55 -9.03
C THR A 77 9.81 -7.03 -9.15
N LEU A 78 8.82 -7.89 -8.95
CA LEU A 78 8.90 -9.34 -9.09
C LEU A 78 8.85 -9.75 -10.56
N LYS A 79 9.52 -10.85 -10.90
CA LYS A 79 9.50 -11.43 -12.26
C LYS A 79 8.12 -11.97 -12.67
N SER A 80 7.31 -12.36 -11.70
CA SER A 80 5.96 -12.89 -11.90
C SER A 80 5.09 -12.50 -10.72
N PHE A 81 3.89 -12.02 -11.03
CA PHE A 81 2.87 -11.61 -10.09
C PHE A 81 1.52 -11.58 -10.79
N THR A 82 0.43 -11.56 -10.03
CA THR A 82 -0.91 -11.37 -10.59
C THR A 82 -1.12 -9.90 -10.93
N ASP A 83 -1.48 -9.61 -12.17
CA ASP A 83 -1.78 -8.26 -12.60
C ASP A 83 -3.04 -7.71 -11.89
N VAL A 84 -3.04 -6.41 -11.56
CA VAL A 84 -4.18 -5.74 -10.91
C VAL A 84 -5.49 -5.85 -11.71
N ARG A 85 -5.40 -5.92 -13.05
CA ARG A 85 -6.56 -6.09 -13.94
C ARG A 85 -7.14 -7.50 -13.86
N ASP A 86 -6.27 -8.51 -13.70
CA ASP A 86 -6.70 -9.89 -13.50
C ASP A 86 -7.32 -10.08 -12.11
N LEU A 87 -6.74 -9.45 -11.08
CA LEU A 87 -7.33 -9.39 -9.75
C LEU A 87 -8.70 -8.72 -9.76
N GLN A 88 -8.83 -7.57 -10.43
CA GLN A 88 -10.11 -6.88 -10.58
C GLN A 88 -11.17 -7.79 -11.22
N LYS A 89 -10.85 -8.47 -12.33
CA LYS A 89 -11.78 -9.38 -13.00
C LYS A 89 -12.23 -10.52 -12.08
N GLN A 90 -11.31 -11.11 -11.32
CA GLN A 90 -11.61 -12.17 -10.38
C GLN A 90 -12.53 -11.69 -9.25
N LEU A 91 -12.16 -10.58 -8.60
CA LEU A 91 -12.93 -10.03 -7.48
C LEU A 91 -14.32 -9.54 -7.92
N LYS A 92 -14.46 -9.01 -9.15
CA LYS A 92 -15.76 -8.70 -9.76
C LYS A 92 -16.61 -9.96 -9.98
N ALA A 93 -16.02 -11.04 -10.49
CA ALA A 93 -16.72 -12.32 -10.66
C ALA A 93 -17.19 -12.91 -9.32
N ASP A 94 -16.48 -12.61 -8.23
CA ASP A 94 -16.85 -12.98 -6.85
C ASP A 94 -17.84 -11.99 -6.20
N GLY A 95 -18.33 -10.98 -6.95
CA GLY A 95 -19.37 -10.05 -6.50
C GLY A 95 -18.88 -8.94 -5.57
N ILE A 96 -17.58 -8.68 -5.52
CA ILE A 96 -17.01 -7.61 -4.68
C ILE A 96 -17.21 -6.24 -5.36
N PRO A 97 -17.80 -5.25 -4.67
CA PRO A 97 -17.97 -3.90 -5.22
C PRO A 97 -16.66 -3.10 -5.16
N PHE A 98 -16.44 -2.26 -6.17
CA PHE A 98 -15.25 -1.41 -6.28
C PHE A 98 -15.63 0.06 -6.15
N ALA A 99 -14.82 0.81 -5.39
CA ALA A 99 -14.93 2.27 -5.34
C ALA A 99 -14.32 2.94 -6.58
N SER A 100 -13.31 2.29 -7.17
CA SER A 100 -12.63 2.68 -8.40
C SER A 100 -12.07 1.45 -9.09
N GLU A 101 -11.96 1.50 -10.41
CA GLU A 101 -11.50 0.38 -11.22
C GLU A 101 -10.19 0.73 -11.95
N ALA A 102 -9.33 -0.27 -12.16
CA ALA A 102 -8.18 -0.16 -13.04
C ALA A 102 -8.63 -0.06 -14.50
N ASP A 103 -7.93 0.76 -15.29
CA ASP A 103 -8.08 0.80 -16.74
C ASP A 103 -7.53 -0.50 -17.34
N GLU A 104 -8.38 -1.24 -18.06
CA GLU A 104 -8.00 -2.52 -18.67
C GLU A 104 -7.21 -2.37 -19.98
N SER A 105 -7.06 -1.15 -20.50
CA SER A 105 -6.39 -0.86 -21.78
C SER A 105 -4.90 -0.46 -21.67
N THR A 106 -4.43 -0.20 -20.46
CA THR A 106 -3.02 0.13 -20.12
C THR A 106 -2.42 -0.96 -19.26
#